data_AF-A0A7W5T2H4-F1
#
_entry.id   AF-A0A7W5T2H4-F1
#
_cell.length_a   1.000
_cell.length_b   1.000
_cell.length_c   1.000
_cell.angle_alpha   90.00
_cell.angle_beta   90.00
_cell.angle_gamma   90.00
#
_symmetry.space_group_name_H-M   'P 1'
#
loop_
_entity.id
_entity.type
_entity.pdbx_description
1 polymer ?
#
loop_
_entity_poly.entity_id
_entity_poly.type
_entity_poly.pdbx_seq_one_letter_code
_entity_poly.pdbx_strand_id
1 'polypeptide(L)'
;MAKEKTLEDLFYDTLKDIYFAERQILRALPKMARAAQSAELKAGFQKHLEQTEGQVERLQQVFEKIGKRAQGKTCEAIQGIIAEGEEIMEEFKGTPALDAGLISAAQAVEHYEIARYGTLKTWAATLGFKDVVSLLDQTLQEETATDKTLSQLATTAANQKAKAA
;
A
#
# COMPACT_ATOMS: atom_id res chain seq x y z
N MET A 1 18.44 -28.01 -15.73
CA MET A 1 18.73 -27.43 -14.40
C MET A 1 18.10 -26.06 -14.35
N ALA A 2 17.40 -25.69 -13.27
CA ALA A 2 16.88 -24.34 -13.14
C ALA A 2 18.07 -23.35 -13.12
N LYS A 3 17.95 -22.24 -13.84
CA LYS A 3 18.95 -21.16 -13.80
C LYS A 3 19.08 -20.69 -12.34
N GLU A 4 20.28 -20.64 -11.82
CA GLU A 4 20.54 -20.18 -10.44
C GLU A 4 20.04 -18.73 -10.30
N LYS A 5 19.22 -18.48 -9.25
CA LYS A 5 18.60 -17.18 -9.00
C LYS A 5 19.40 -16.43 -7.94
N THR A 6 19.62 -15.14 -8.18
CA THR A 6 20.40 -14.24 -7.32
C THR A 6 19.50 -13.31 -6.50
N LEU A 7 20.11 -12.55 -5.59
CA LEU A 7 19.41 -11.48 -4.87
C LEU A 7 18.93 -10.37 -5.81
N GLU A 8 19.66 -10.07 -6.88
CA GLU A 8 19.22 -9.09 -7.90
C GLU A 8 17.95 -9.58 -8.61
N ASP A 9 17.88 -10.88 -8.94
CA ASP A 9 16.67 -11.48 -9.54
C ASP A 9 15.48 -11.38 -8.59
N LEU A 10 15.68 -11.63 -7.29
CA LEU A 10 14.62 -11.55 -6.28
C LEU A 10 14.20 -10.11 -5.98
N PHE A 11 15.14 -9.16 -5.96
CA PHE A 11 14.87 -7.73 -5.84
C PHE A 11 14.01 -7.26 -7.01
N TYR A 12 14.41 -7.60 -8.24
CA TYR A 12 13.66 -7.23 -9.42
C TYR A 12 12.27 -7.90 -9.45
N ASP A 13 12.16 -9.17 -9.05
CA ASP A 13 10.85 -9.84 -8.99
C ASP A 13 9.91 -9.17 -7.99
N THR A 14 10.42 -8.85 -6.80
CA THR A 14 9.65 -8.17 -5.75
C THR A 14 9.29 -6.73 -6.12
N LEU A 15 10.17 -6.04 -6.86
CA LEU A 15 9.89 -4.70 -7.38
C LEU A 15 8.72 -4.72 -8.39
N LYS A 16 8.63 -5.75 -9.25
CA LYS A 16 7.48 -5.93 -10.14
C LYS A 16 6.19 -6.22 -9.38
N ASP A 17 6.28 -6.97 -8.28
CA ASP A 17 5.13 -7.31 -7.44
C ASP A 17 4.59 -6.05 -6.74
N ILE A 18 5.44 -5.24 -6.09
CA ILE A 18 4.98 -3.99 -5.43
C ILE A 18 4.49 -2.96 -6.46
N TYR A 19 5.11 -2.87 -7.64
CA TYR A 19 4.63 -1.98 -8.71
C TYR A 19 3.24 -2.36 -9.23
N PHE A 20 2.90 -3.65 -9.22
CA PHE A 20 1.55 -4.08 -9.49
C PHE A 20 0.61 -3.72 -8.35
N ALA A 21 1.03 -3.96 -7.10
CA ALA A 21 0.24 -3.67 -5.89
C ALA A 21 -0.19 -2.19 -5.83
N GLU A 22 0.75 -1.27 -5.96
CA GLU A 22 0.53 0.18 -5.95
C GLU A 22 -0.50 0.61 -7.01
N ARG A 23 -0.42 0.04 -8.21
CA ARG A 23 -1.40 0.33 -9.27
C ARG A 23 -2.79 -0.22 -9.00
N GLN A 24 -2.90 -1.31 -8.23
CA GLN A 24 -4.18 -1.85 -7.80
C GLN A 24 -4.77 -1.03 -6.65
N ILE A 25 -3.93 -0.64 -5.69
CA ILE A 25 -4.30 0.25 -4.57
C ILE A 25 -4.79 1.59 -5.12
N LEU A 26 -4.07 2.19 -6.07
CA LEU A 26 -4.46 3.42 -6.75
C LEU A 26 -5.88 3.36 -7.35
N ARG A 27 -6.28 2.18 -7.86
CA ARG A 27 -7.63 1.96 -8.41
C ARG A 27 -8.70 1.73 -7.32
N ALA A 28 -8.31 1.20 -6.17
CA ALA A 28 -9.20 0.91 -5.06
C ALA A 28 -9.49 2.17 -4.22
N LEU A 29 -8.51 3.04 -4.01
CA LEU A 29 -8.62 4.22 -3.14
C LEU A 29 -9.81 5.14 -3.44
N PRO A 30 -10.18 5.44 -4.72
CA PRO A 30 -11.36 6.24 -5.01
C PRO A 30 -12.67 5.56 -4.60
N LYS A 31 -12.73 4.22 -4.57
CA LYS A 31 -13.89 3.48 -4.04
C LYS A 31 -13.94 3.59 -2.52
N MET A 32 -12.81 3.36 -1.84
CA MET A 32 -12.68 3.47 -0.38
C MET A 32 -13.08 4.87 0.11
N ALA A 33 -12.59 5.93 -0.54
CA ALA A 33 -12.93 7.32 -0.23
C ALA A 33 -14.43 7.65 -0.40
N ARG A 34 -15.13 6.97 -1.33
CA ARG A 34 -16.57 7.14 -1.53
C ARG A 34 -17.40 6.36 -0.52
N ALA A 35 -16.89 5.23 -0.03
CA ALA A 35 -17.57 4.41 0.97
C ALA A 35 -17.45 4.97 2.39
N ALA A 36 -16.32 5.65 2.70
CA ALA A 36 -16.10 6.27 3.99
C ALA A 36 -17.21 7.27 4.37
N GLN A 37 -17.71 7.16 5.60
CA GLN A 37 -18.78 8.01 6.13
C GLN A 37 -18.24 9.26 6.82
N SER A 38 -17.09 9.17 7.50
CA SER A 38 -16.43 10.32 8.12
C SER A 38 -15.64 11.15 7.11
N ALA A 39 -15.68 12.47 7.28
CA ALA A 39 -14.97 13.40 6.41
C ALA A 39 -13.44 13.23 6.55
N GLU A 40 -12.98 12.91 7.75
CA GLU A 40 -11.59 12.68 8.09
C GLU A 40 -11.03 11.43 7.41
N LEU A 41 -11.77 10.31 7.45
CA LEU A 41 -11.34 9.08 6.77
C LEU A 41 -11.35 9.25 5.25
N LYS A 42 -12.38 9.92 4.72
CA LYS A 42 -12.43 10.25 3.28
C LYS A 42 -11.25 11.11 2.85
N ALA A 43 -10.90 12.13 3.63
CA ALA A 43 -9.73 12.97 3.38
C ALA A 43 -8.42 12.16 3.47
N GLY A 44 -8.33 11.23 4.42
CA GLY A 44 -7.22 10.28 4.54
C GLY A 44 -7.01 9.46 3.26
N PHE A 45 -8.07 8.85 2.72
CA PHE A 45 -7.98 8.09 1.48
C PHE A 45 -7.65 8.96 0.25
N GLN A 46 -8.17 10.19 0.18
CA GLN A 46 -7.84 11.11 -0.90
C GLN A 46 -6.37 11.55 -0.85
N LYS A 47 -5.84 11.82 0.35
CA LYS A 47 -4.43 12.13 0.54
C LYS A 47 -3.55 10.94 0.14
N HIS A 48 -3.91 9.74 0.60
CA HIS A 48 -3.14 8.55 0.27
C HIS A 48 -3.17 8.26 -1.24
N LEU A 49 -4.28 8.53 -1.94
CA LEU A 49 -4.35 8.46 -3.41
C LEU A 49 -3.27 9.30 -4.09
N GLU A 50 -3.11 10.57 -3.67
CA GLU A 50 -2.09 11.46 -4.21
C GLU A 50 -0.66 10.97 -3.90
N GLN A 51 -0.46 10.39 -2.70
CA GLN A 51 0.82 9.78 -2.34
C GLN A 51 1.12 8.56 -3.22
N THR A 52 0.15 7.67 -3.43
CA THR A 52 0.25 6.49 -4.29
C THR A 52 0.57 6.82 -5.74
N GLU A 53 0.02 7.92 -6.29
CA GLU A 53 0.42 8.40 -7.62
C GLU A 53 1.93 8.72 -7.66
N GLY A 54 2.43 9.45 -6.67
CA GLY A 54 3.84 9.75 -6.53
C GLY A 54 4.71 8.51 -6.28
N GLN A 55 4.22 7.51 -5.54
CA GLN A 55 4.91 6.26 -5.26
C GLN A 55 5.07 5.41 -6.53
N VAL A 56 4.03 5.35 -7.38
CA VAL A 56 4.09 4.70 -8.70
C VAL A 56 5.16 5.35 -9.60
N GLU A 57 5.23 6.69 -9.63
CA GLU A 57 6.27 7.41 -10.36
C GLU A 57 7.67 7.13 -9.76
N ARG A 58 7.77 7.09 -8.44
CA ARG A 58 9.01 6.77 -7.73
C ARG A 58 9.51 5.37 -8.07
N LEU A 59 8.62 4.38 -8.15
CA LEU A 59 8.97 3.02 -8.59
C LEU A 59 9.44 2.99 -10.04
N GLN A 60 8.88 3.80 -10.94
CA GLN A 60 9.38 3.91 -12.32
C GLN A 60 10.83 4.42 -12.35
N GLN A 61 11.16 5.42 -11.51
CA GLN A 61 12.55 5.88 -11.33
C GLN A 61 13.46 4.78 -10.78
N VAL A 62 12.96 3.96 -9.85
CA VAL A 62 13.72 2.80 -9.33
C VAL A 62 14.04 1.81 -10.46
N PHE A 63 13.06 1.45 -11.29
CA PHE A 63 13.26 0.57 -12.46
C PHE A 63 14.31 1.14 -13.43
N GLU A 64 14.23 2.43 -13.74
CA GLU A 64 15.19 3.12 -14.61
C GLU A 64 16.60 3.07 -14.03
N LYS A 65 16.77 3.37 -12.73
CA LYS A 65 18.08 3.38 -12.05
C LYS A 65 18.75 2.01 -11.99
N ILE A 66 17.98 0.92 -12.00
CA ILE A 66 18.53 -0.45 -12.07
C ILE A 66 18.66 -0.98 -13.50
N GLY A 67 18.35 -0.16 -14.51
CA GLY A 67 18.46 -0.54 -15.92
C GLY A 67 17.46 -1.63 -16.34
N LYS A 68 16.29 -1.71 -15.69
CA LYS A 68 15.24 -2.70 -16.02
C LYS A 68 13.96 -1.98 -16.44
N ARG A 69 13.16 -2.65 -17.29
CA ARG A 69 11.86 -2.13 -17.70
C ARG A 69 10.88 -2.16 -16.51
N ALA A 70 10.17 -1.06 -16.29
CA ALA A 70 9.02 -1.03 -15.38
C ALA A 70 7.91 -1.94 -15.92
N GLN A 71 7.63 -3.01 -15.19
CA GLN A 71 6.55 -3.93 -15.51
C GLN A 71 5.99 -4.52 -14.22
N GLY A 72 4.66 -4.57 -14.10
CA GLY A 72 4.01 -5.23 -12.98
C GLY A 72 4.00 -6.74 -13.20
N LYS A 73 4.05 -7.50 -12.11
CA LYS A 73 3.69 -8.91 -12.07
C LYS A 73 2.50 -9.06 -11.14
N THR A 74 1.52 -9.87 -11.52
CA THR A 74 0.34 -10.12 -10.70
C THR A 74 0.76 -10.51 -9.28
N CYS A 75 0.20 -9.81 -8.30
CA CYS A 75 0.40 -10.07 -6.89
C CYS A 75 -0.94 -10.51 -6.28
N GLU A 76 -1.09 -11.81 -6.04
CA GLU A 76 -2.30 -12.36 -5.43
C GLU A 76 -2.53 -11.83 -4.00
N ALA A 77 -1.45 -11.53 -3.28
CA ALA A 77 -1.53 -11.05 -1.90
C ALA A 77 -2.30 -9.72 -1.80
N ILE A 78 -1.92 -8.72 -2.59
CA ILE A 78 -2.62 -7.43 -2.56
C ILE A 78 -4.02 -7.51 -3.15
N GLN A 79 -4.26 -8.40 -4.12
CA GLN A 79 -5.60 -8.63 -4.65
C GLN A 79 -6.52 -9.21 -3.57
N GLY A 80 -6.03 -10.14 -2.75
CA GLY A 80 -6.76 -10.67 -1.61
C GLY A 80 -7.09 -9.59 -0.59
N ILE A 81 -6.11 -8.79 -0.17
CA ILE A 81 -6.33 -7.70 0.81
C ILE A 81 -7.33 -6.65 0.27
N ILE A 82 -7.25 -6.30 -1.01
CA ILE A 82 -8.22 -5.38 -1.64
C ILE A 82 -9.62 -6.01 -1.68
N ALA A 83 -9.73 -7.30 -2.00
CA ALA A 83 -11.00 -8.01 -2.02
C ALA A 83 -11.66 -8.04 -0.63
N GLU A 84 -10.88 -8.27 0.45
CA GLU A 84 -11.38 -8.17 1.83
C GLU A 84 -11.98 -6.77 2.11
N GLY A 85 -11.32 -5.71 1.65
CA GLY A 85 -11.85 -4.34 1.76
C GLY A 85 -13.13 -4.11 0.94
N GLU A 86 -13.23 -4.72 -0.25
CA GLU A 86 -14.44 -4.69 -1.08
C GLU A 86 -15.61 -5.44 -0.43
N GLU A 87 -15.37 -6.61 0.16
CA GLU A 87 -16.37 -7.38 0.92
C GLU A 87 -16.88 -6.57 2.13
N ILE A 88 -15.99 -5.94 2.89
CA ILE A 88 -16.36 -5.05 4.00
C ILE A 88 -17.26 -3.89 3.52
N MET A 89 -16.91 -3.27 2.39
CA MET A 89 -17.72 -2.19 1.81
C MET A 89 -19.14 -2.64 1.45
N GLU A 90 -19.31 -3.88 1.02
CA GLU A 90 -20.60 -4.44 0.65
C GLU A 90 -21.42 -4.86 1.87
N GLU A 91 -20.83 -5.64 2.77
CA GLU A 91 -21.53 -6.22 3.93
C GLU A 91 -21.90 -5.19 4.99
N PHE A 92 -21.02 -4.20 5.23
CA PHE A 92 -21.22 -3.19 6.28
C PHE A 92 -21.77 -1.88 5.74
N LYS A 93 -22.21 -1.84 4.48
CA LYS A 93 -22.69 -0.62 3.82
C LYS A 93 -23.78 0.07 4.63
N GLY A 94 -23.57 1.34 4.95
CA GLY A 94 -24.52 2.16 5.71
C GLY A 94 -24.61 1.85 7.21
N THR A 95 -23.82 0.90 7.71
CA THR A 95 -23.76 0.58 9.14
C THR A 95 -22.76 1.49 9.87
N PRO A 96 -22.90 1.68 11.19
CA PRO A 96 -21.90 2.41 11.98
C PRO A 96 -20.50 1.77 12.00
N ALA A 97 -20.38 0.48 11.67
CA ALA A 97 -19.14 -0.27 11.69
C ALA A 97 -18.30 -0.13 10.40
N LEU A 98 -18.86 0.40 9.31
CA LEU A 98 -18.19 0.49 8.02
C LEU A 98 -16.82 1.17 8.09
N ASP A 99 -16.74 2.37 8.71
CA ASP A 99 -15.49 3.12 8.77
C ASP A 99 -14.40 2.37 9.55
N ALA A 100 -14.77 1.61 10.59
CA ALA A 100 -13.82 0.77 11.33
C ALA A 100 -13.30 -0.38 10.44
N GLY A 101 -14.18 -1.00 9.66
CA GLY A 101 -13.80 -2.02 8.68
C GLY A 101 -12.91 -1.46 7.57
N LEU A 102 -13.23 -0.29 7.02
CA LEU A 102 -12.41 0.38 6.01
C LEU A 102 -11.02 0.71 6.52
N ILE A 103 -10.90 1.20 7.76
CA ILE A 103 -9.61 1.46 8.40
C ILE A 103 -8.85 0.14 8.56
N SER A 104 -9.49 -0.93 9.03
CA SER A 104 -8.84 -2.23 9.17
C SER A 104 -8.27 -2.75 7.84
N ALA A 105 -9.05 -2.68 6.75
CA ALA A 105 -8.59 -3.11 5.43
C ALA A 105 -7.44 -2.23 4.92
N ALA A 106 -7.53 -0.91 5.12
CA ALA A 106 -6.46 0.01 4.73
C ALA A 106 -5.16 -0.27 5.50
N GLN A 107 -5.23 -0.50 6.81
CA GLN A 107 -4.03 -0.85 7.61
C GLN A 107 -3.41 -2.17 7.17
N ALA A 108 -4.21 -3.15 6.73
CA ALA A 108 -3.67 -4.40 6.17
C ALA A 108 -2.88 -4.15 4.86
N VAL A 109 -3.34 -3.21 4.02
CA VAL A 109 -2.59 -2.73 2.85
C VAL A 109 -1.28 -2.07 3.29
N GLU A 110 -1.33 -1.09 4.19
CA GLU A 110 -0.13 -0.38 4.66
C GLU A 110 0.92 -1.34 5.23
N HIS A 111 0.50 -2.31 6.05
CA HIS A 111 1.42 -3.28 6.64
C HIS A 111 2.07 -4.20 5.60
N TYR A 112 1.32 -4.57 4.55
CA TYR A 112 1.90 -5.28 3.41
C TYR A 112 2.98 -4.42 2.73
N GLU A 113 2.69 -3.15 2.47
CA GLU A 113 3.62 -2.23 1.80
C GLU A 113 4.85 -1.92 2.64
N ILE A 114 4.69 -1.63 3.94
CA ILE A 114 5.78 -1.43 4.89
C ILE A 114 6.74 -2.62 4.88
N ALA A 115 6.20 -3.85 4.89
CA ALA A 115 7.02 -5.06 4.82
C ALA A 115 7.79 -5.16 3.50
N ARG A 116 7.16 -4.84 2.37
CA ARG A 116 7.77 -4.89 1.03
C ARG A 116 8.83 -3.81 0.85
N TYR A 117 8.52 -2.57 1.17
CA TYR A 117 9.45 -1.45 1.05
C TYR A 117 10.63 -1.56 2.01
N GLY A 118 10.41 -2.01 3.26
CA GLY A 118 11.50 -2.30 4.19
C GLY A 118 12.47 -3.37 3.66
N THR A 119 11.92 -4.42 3.04
CA THR A 119 12.71 -5.49 2.41
C THR A 119 13.47 -4.98 1.19
N LEU A 120 12.80 -4.29 0.26
CA LEU A 120 13.40 -3.75 -0.95
C LEU A 120 14.50 -2.73 -0.62
N LYS A 121 14.28 -1.84 0.35
CA LYS A 121 15.28 -0.88 0.81
C LYS A 121 16.54 -1.59 1.32
N THR A 122 16.35 -2.64 2.12
CA THR A 122 17.47 -3.44 2.67
C THR A 122 18.25 -4.13 1.55
N TRP A 123 17.57 -4.76 0.60
CA TRP A 123 18.22 -5.42 -0.53
C TRP A 123 18.92 -4.43 -1.48
N ALA A 124 18.32 -3.26 -1.73
CA ALA A 124 18.95 -2.20 -2.51
C ALA A 124 20.27 -1.74 -1.87
N ALA A 125 20.31 -1.61 -0.54
CA ALA A 125 21.54 -1.31 0.18
C ALA A 125 22.60 -2.42 0.02
N THR A 126 22.19 -3.68 0.18
CA THR A 126 23.08 -4.85 0.00
C THR A 126 23.65 -4.95 -1.41
N LEU A 127 22.86 -4.61 -2.43
CA LEU A 127 23.27 -4.62 -3.85
C LEU A 127 24.06 -3.35 -4.26
N GLY A 128 24.19 -2.36 -3.36
CA GLY A 128 24.93 -1.12 -3.63
C GLY A 128 24.14 -0.05 -4.41
N PHE A 129 22.83 -0.19 -4.56
CA PHE A 129 21.96 0.77 -5.26
C PHE A 129 21.61 1.99 -4.37
N LYS A 130 22.61 2.82 -4.05
CA LYS A 130 22.48 3.93 -3.08
C LYS A 130 21.34 4.89 -3.40
N ASP A 131 21.18 5.29 -4.66
CA ASP A 131 20.08 6.18 -5.08
C ASP A 131 18.70 5.54 -4.89
N VAL A 132 18.61 4.23 -5.11
CA VAL A 132 17.37 3.47 -4.97
C VAL A 132 16.96 3.34 -3.51
N VAL A 133 17.92 3.23 -2.59
CA VAL A 133 17.66 3.20 -1.14
C VAL A 133 16.89 4.46 -0.71
N SER A 134 17.30 5.65 -1.17
CA SER A 134 16.62 6.90 -0.81
C SER A 134 15.19 6.95 -1.33
N LEU A 135 14.95 6.46 -2.54
CA LEU A 135 13.61 6.43 -3.15
C LEU A 135 12.69 5.46 -2.39
N LEU A 136 13.16 4.25 -2.11
CA LEU A 136 12.37 3.26 -1.38
C LEU A 136 12.12 3.67 0.07
N ASP A 137 13.07 4.36 0.71
CA ASP A 137 12.89 4.90 2.06
C ASP A 137 11.85 6.02 2.11
N GLN A 138 11.79 6.87 1.08
CA GLN A 138 10.77 7.90 1.01
C GLN A 138 9.36 7.28 0.96
N THR A 139 9.13 6.26 0.13
CA THR A 139 7.85 5.55 0.13
C THR A 139 7.58 4.89 1.47
N LEU A 140 8.55 4.17 2.04
CA LEU A 140 8.40 3.51 3.35
C LEU A 140 7.95 4.48 4.45
N GLN A 141 8.50 5.70 4.46
CA GLN A 141 8.13 6.73 5.43
C GLN A 141 6.71 7.25 5.20
N GLU A 142 6.29 7.40 3.94
CA GLU A 142 4.92 7.76 3.57
C GLU A 142 3.92 6.72 4.09
N GLU A 143 4.12 5.42 3.83
CA GLU A 143 3.18 4.36 4.30
C GLU A 143 3.15 4.25 5.82
N THR A 144 4.32 4.34 6.46
CA THR A 144 4.40 4.32 7.92
C THR A 144 3.62 5.49 8.54
N ALA A 145 3.63 6.66 7.88
CA ALA A 145 2.86 7.82 8.33
C ALA A 145 1.36 7.67 8.06
N THR A 146 0.99 7.03 6.94
CA THR A 146 -0.40 6.71 6.60
C THR A 146 -1.00 5.74 7.62
N ASP A 147 -0.34 4.61 7.92
CA ASP A 147 -0.80 3.66 8.94
C ASP A 147 -0.96 4.31 10.33
N LYS A 148 0.00 5.15 10.72
CA LYS A 148 -0.10 5.90 11.98
C LYS A 148 -1.34 6.80 12.01
N THR A 149 -1.66 7.44 10.89
CA THR A 149 -2.86 8.28 10.76
C THR A 149 -4.13 7.43 10.85
N LEU A 150 -4.17 6.28 10.18
CA LEU A 150 -5.28 5.33 10.26
C LEU A 150 -5.50 4.81 11.69
N SER A 151 -4.43 4.46 12.40
CA SER A 151 -4.48 4.06 13.82
C SER A 151 -5.09 5.15 14.73
N GLN A 152 -4.80 6.42 14.44
CA GLN A 152 -5.41 7.53 15.18
C GLN A 152 -6.90 7.65 14.87
N LEU A 153 -7.31 7.56 13.60
CA LEU A 153 -8.73 7.59 13.21
C LEU A 153 -9.53 6.42 13.80
N ALA A 154 -8.92 5.23 13.88
CA ALA A 154 -9.53 4.04 14.49
C ALA A 154 -9.94 4.30 15.95
N THR A 155 -9.02 4.84 16.73
CA THR A 155 -9.19 5.02 18.19
C THR A 155 -10.04 6.24 18.56
N THR A 156 -9.98 7.31 17.76
CA THR A 156 -10.65 8.58 18.08
C THR A 156 -12.12 8.62 17.72
N ALA A 157 -12.54 7.93 16.65
CA ALA A 157 -13.91 8.03 16.16
C ALA A 157 -14.50 6.68 15.72
N ALA A 158 -13.84 5.98 14.78
CA ALA A 158 -14.47 4.87 14.07
C ALA A 158 -14.86 3.72 15.00
N ASN A 159 -13.96 3.28 15.89
CA ASN A 159 -14.25 2.18 16.80
C ASN A 159 -15.29 2.54 17.86
N GLN A 160 -15.32 3.80 18.32
CA GLN A 160 -16.34 4.25 19.29
C GLN A 160 -17.72 4.31 18.64
N LYS A 161 -17.81 4.81 17.40
CA LYS A 161 -19.04 4.83 16.62
C LYS A 161 -19.56 3.43 16.33
N ALA A 162 -18.67 2.49 16.01
CA ALA A 162 -19.02 1.09 15.79
C ALA A 162 -19.52 0.39 17.06
N LYS A 163 -18.91 0.68 18.23
CA LYS A 163 -19.29 0.09 19.52
C LYS A 163 -20.65 0.56 20.05
N ALA A 164 -21.04 1.80 19.78
CA ALA A 164 -22.25 2.43 20.32
C ALA A 164 -23.53 2.09 19.54
N ALA A 165 -23.46 1.19 18.56
CA ALA A 165 -24.55 0.79 17.67
C ALA A 165 -25.41 -0.35 18.23
#